data_AF-A0A8D8ITQ1-F1
#
_entry.id   AF-A0A8D8ITQ1-F1
#
_cell.length_a   1.000
_cell.length_b   1.000
_cell.length_c   1.000
_cell.angle_alpha   90.00
_cell.angle_beta   90.00
_cell.angle_gamma   90.00
#
_symmetry.space_group_name_H-M   'P 1'
#
loop_
_entity.id
_entity.type
_entity.pdbx_description
1 polymer ?
#
loop_
_entity_poly.entity_id
_entity_poly.type
_entity_poly.pdbx_seq_one_letter_code
_entity_poly.pdbx_strand_id
1 'polypeptide(L)'
;MDEEDDPVVEEIPVYLSKTLAENLYLLQYPVKASTATFDDGQVVNSCVKPINQQIKVDYALNTASKNYDSFKGEQFAIAADGKEKDRQQKPTFRSGTMDKQSFLSSKPIEDVNRYMVCTLQDREIHATPLQGIASMRQMFSYFDKQDKRTKAEQKAEQDADADEEELKQVTVKFARTENDKVRKAREKSFNYISKLESEEPWCETFWHAKTSTAAELERQKLFCGGTGAGGASAREDPAALNVAPPEYLEMLISKEKTDRNIDSMLPSRVVCMHKLKQMALVDQIKVILKDAKVLTFQQIMDLLPDRGLAADKVLRTLPLAGVLIRGNWVVQSEIMYPEGSVSAINGVPAEQMCKARDYILYRFTQSDHLERHQLALITQLPTEEIREILCSVARLNPDRTWSLLLPSNEEFSANEQEISDRQNAFWTARADKFNEMERSTKRVRKRSGRSESKYDVKMSNG
;
A
#
# COMPACT_ATOMS: atom_id res chain seq x y z
N MET A 1 5.53 -2.71 -34.62
CA MET A 1 6.91 -2.46 -34.19
C MET A 1 7.50 -3.83 -34.11
N ASP A 2 8.21 -4.22 -35.17
CA ASP A 2 8.97 -5.45 -35.19
C ASP A 2 10.16 -5.20 -34.25
N GLU A 3 10.13 -5.85 -33.08
CA GLU A 3 11.28 -5.93 -32.18
C GLU A 3 12.33 -6.76 -32.93
N GLU A 4 13.32 -6.09 -33.52
CA GLU A 4 14.51 -6.75 -34.05
C GLU A 4 15.13 -7.59 -32.92
N ASP A 5 15.14 -8.91 -33.12
CA ASP A 5 15.76 -9.91 -32.24
C ASP A 5 17.19 -9.47 -31.88
N ASP A 6 17.38 -9.01 -30.64
CA ASP A 6 18.70 -8.81 -30.02
C ASP A 6 19.25 -10.20 -29.66
N PRO A 7 20.18 -10.77 -30.46
CA PRO A 7 20.58 -12.16 -30.29
C PRO A 7 21.42 -12.30 -29.03
N VAL A 8 21.13 -13.32 -28.23
CA VAL A 8 21.93 -13.65 -27.05
C VAL A 8 23.38 -13.92 -27.47
N VAL A 9 24.30 -13.08 -27.01
CA VAL A 9 25.74 -13.18 -27.31
C VAL A 9 26.45 -14.12 -26.34
N GLU A 10 26.04 -14.12 -25.06
CA GLU A 10 26.67 -14.90 -24.01
C GLU A 10 25.66 -15.21 -22.88
N GLU A 11 25.72 -16.44 -22.37
CA GLU A 11 24.94 -16.87 -21.20
C GLU A 11 25.90 -17.03 -20.01
N ILE A 12 25.68 -16.25 -18.95
CA ILE A 12 26.53 -16.22 -17.76
C ILE A 12 25.72 -16.75 -16.57
N PRO A 13 26.06 -17.91 -15.99
CA PRO A 13 25.37 -18.41 -14.81
C PRO A 13 25.60 -17.52 -13.59
N VAL A 14 24.54 -17.36 -12.79
CA VAL A 14 24.55 -16.57 -11.56
C VAL A 14 24.27 -17.48 -10.38
N TYR A 15 25.22 -17.57 -9.45
CA TYR A 15 25.14 -18.36 -8.23
C TYR A 15 24.97 -17.46 -7.01
N LEU A 16 24.30 -17.97 -5.98
CA LEU A 16 24.11 -17.29 -4.69
C LEU A 16 24.95 -17.95 -3.60
N SER A 17 26.02 -17.29 -3.15
CA SER A 17 26.78 -17.71 -1.97
C SER A 17 26.19 -17.11 -0.71
N LYS A 18 25.91 -17.96 0.29
CA LYS A 18 25.41 -17.53 1.61
C LYS A 18 26.47 -17.62 2.71
N THR A 19 27.67 -18.10 2.38
CA THR A 19 28.74 -18.41 3.35
C THR A 19 29.18 -17.18 4.17
N LEU A 20 29.17 -16.00 3.54
CA LEU A 20 29.53 -14.73 4.18
C LEU A 20 28.34 -13.79 4.39
N ALA A 21 27.10 -14.25 4.19
CA ALA A 21 25.91 -13.38 4.20
C ALA A 21 25.76 -12.56 5.51
N GLU A 22 26.14 -13.13 6.66
CA GLU A 22 26.05 -12.47 7.97
C GLU A 22 27.34 -11.72 8.36
N ASN A 23 28.41 -11.85 7.58
CA ASN A 23 29.76 -11.38 7.95
C ASN A 23 30.41 -10.45 6.91
N LEU A 24 29.75 -10.20 5.78
CA LEU A 24 30.29 -9.36 4.70
C LEU A 24 29.82 -7.90 4.85
N TYR A 25 30.77 -6.99 5.02
CA TYR A 25 30.53 -5.56 5.07
C TYR A 25 31.22 -4.84 3.91
N LEU A 26 30.54 -3.83 3.35
CA LEU A 26 31.14 -2.92 2.38
C LEU A 26 31.57 -1.62 3.07
N LEU A 27 32.88 -1.38 3.14
CA LEU A 27 33.44 -0.12 3.65
C LEU A 27 33.65 0.87 2.51
N GLN A 28 33.00 2.03 2.57
CA GLN A 28 33.13 3.09 1.58
C GLN A 28 33.79 4.32 2.21
N TYR A 29 34.64 5.03 1.45
CA TYR A 29 35.34 6.24 1.91
C TYR A 29 34.96 7.43 1.02
N PRO A 30 33.81 8.09 1.27
CA PRO A 30 33.24 9.08 0.34
C PRO A 30 34.12 10.31 0.08
N VAL A 31 35.03 10.62 1.00
CA VAL A 31 35.90 11.80 0.93
C VAL A 31 37.26 11.50 0.29
N LYS A 32 37.49 10.27 -0.17
CA LYS A 32 38.74 9.86 -0.84
C LYS A 32 38.51 9.69 -2.32
N ALA A 33 39.45 10.18 -3.13
CA ALA A 33 39.46 9.97 -4.56
C ALA A 33 39.82 8.51 -4.89
N SER A 34 39.35 8.00 -6.02
CA SER A 34 39.67 6.66 -6.51
C SER A 34 41.17 6.44 -6.78
N THR A 35 41.94 7.52 -6.95
CA THR A 35 43.40 7.49 -7.14
C THR A 35 44.21 7.58 -5.85
N ALA A 36 43.56 7.90 -4.72
CA ALA A 36 44.19 8.07 -3.41
C ALA A 36 43.53 7.11 -2.40
N THR A 37 43.67 5.82 -2.67
CA THR A 37 43.08 4.74 -1.86
C THR A 37 43.92 4.45 -0.61
N PHE A 38 43.32 3.72 0.33
CA PHE A 38 44.01 3.19 1.51
C PHE A 38 44.63 1.81 1.25
N ASP A 39 44.77 1.39 -0.01
CA ASP A 39 45.31 0.07 -0.36
C ASP A 39 46.73 -0.13 0.18
N ASP A 40 47.55 0.94 0.21
CA ASP A 40 48.90 0.96 0.79
C ASP A 40 48.93 1.48 2.24
N GLY A 41 47.77 1.78 2.82
CA GLY A 41 47.65 2.30 4.18
C GLY A 41 47.90 1.21 5.22
N GLN A 42 48.83 1.43 6.15
CA GLN A 42 49.06 0.52 7.26
C GLN A 42 47.98 0.70 8.33
N VAL A 43 47.12 -0.31 8.52
CA VAL A 43 46.16 -0.33 9.64
C VAL A 43 46.90 -0.68 10.93
N VAL A 44 46.79 0.19 11.94
CA VAL A 44 47.41 0.01 13.26
C VAL A 44 46.43 -0.44 14.32
N ASN A 45 45.14 -0.19 14.12
CA ASN A 45 44.08 -0.68 14.98
C ASN A 45 42.78 -0.84 14.21
N SER A 46 41.99 -1.87 14.53
CA SER A 46 40.62 -2.00 14.05
C SER A 46 39.74 -2.57 15.14
N CYS A 47 38.57 -1.99 15.35
CA CYS A 47 37.60 -2.47 16.32
C CYS A 47 36.17 -2.36 15.80
N VAL A 48 35.31 -3.22 16.34
CA VAL A 48 33.94 -3.37 15.89
C VAL A 48 32.97 -3.40 17.07
N LYS A 49 31.77 -2.88 16.83
CA LYS A 49 30.59 -3.05 17.66
C LYS A 49 29.60 -3.89 16.86
N PRO A 50 29.51 -5.21 17.09
CA PRO A 50 28.74 -6.11 16.22
C PRO A 50 27.23 -5.86 16.26
N ILE A 51 26.68 -5.41 17.39
CA ILE A 51 25.23 -5.19 17.54
C ILE A 51 24.83 -3.91 16.82
N ASN A 52 25.51 -2.80 17.11
CA ASN A 52 25.26 -1.53 16.42
C ASN A 52 25.92 -1.45 15.04
N GLN A 53 26.67 -2.49 14.63
CA GLN A 53 27.45 -2.56 13.39
C GLN A 53 28.28 -1.29 13.13
N GLN A 54 28.98 -0.82 14.16
CA GLN A 54 29.94 0.29 14.02
C GLN A 54 31.35 -0.26 13.91
N ILE A 55 32.12 0.27 12.96
CA ILE A 55 33.47 -0.14 12.62
C ILE A 55 34.36 1.08 12.77
N LYS A 56 35.47 0.91 13.49
CA LYS A 56 36.51 1.91 13.61
C LYS A 56 37.83 1.34 13.10
N VAL A 57 38.52 2.10 12.26
CA VAL A 57 39.82 1.74 11.69
C VAL A 57 40.79 2.90 11.88
N ASP A 58 41.94 2.62 12.47
CA ASP A 58 43.04 3.57 12.61
C ASP A 58 44.14 3.24 11.60
N TYR A 59 44.50 4.20 10.76
CA TYR A 59 45.60 4.11 9.80
C TYR A 59 46.83 4.84 10.31
N ALA A 60 48.02 4.27 10.14
CA ALA A 60 49.29 4.92 10.44
C ALA A 60 49.51 6.13 9.52
N LEU A 61 50.13 7.16 10.08
CA LEU A 61 50.72 8.26 9.34
C LEU A 61 52.22 8.05 9.20
N ASN A 62 52.76 8.34 8.01
CA ASN A 62 54.20 8.38 7.82
C ASN A 62 54.76 9.68 8.40
N THR A 63 55.17 9.64 9.67
CA THR A 63 55.73 10.79 10.40
C THR A 63 57.13 11.19 9.91
N ALA A 64 57.81 10.33 9.16
CA ALA A 64 59.10 10.63 8.53
C ALA A 64 58.94 11.29 7.15
N SER A 65 57.71 11.44 6.65
CA SER A 65 57.45 12.05 5.35
C SER A 65 57.70 13.56 5.39
N LYS A 66 58.20 14.10 4.27
CA LYS A 66 58.31 15.55 4.03
C LYS A 66 56.97 16.29 4.11
N ASN A 67 55.85 15.57 3.99
CA ASN A 67 54.50 16.12 4.07
C ASN A 67 53.93 16.16 5.50
N TYR A 68 54.71 15.72 6.49
CA TYR A 68 54.31 15.71 7.90
C TYR A 68 55.07 16.81 8.67
N ASP A 69 54.33 17.64 9.40
CA ASP A 69 54.88 18.64 10.31
C ASP A 69 55.01 18.03 11.71
N SER A 70 56.25 17.69 12.10
CA SER A 70 56.53 17.05 13.39
C SER A 70 56.15 17.93 14.58
N PHE A 71 56.35 19.24 14.48
CA PHE A 71 56.03 20.19 15.53
C PHE A 71 54.52 20.26 15.77
N LYS A 72 53.71 20.35 14.72
CA LYS A 72 52.25 20.28 14.85
C LYS A 72 51.78 18.91 15.35
N GLY A 73 52.41 17.84 14.89
CA GLY A 73 52.13 16.49 15.36
C GLY A 73 52.28 16.33 16.87
N GLU A 74 53.37 16.85 17.43
CA GLU A 74 53.61 16.88 18.88
C GLU A 74 52.61 17.77 19.61
N GLN A 75 52.29 18.95 19.07
CA GLN A 75 51.27 19.82 19.66
C GLN A 75 49.91 19.14 19.78
N PHE A 76 49.46 18.44 18.74
CA PHE A 76 48.19 17.71 18.79
C PHE A 76 48.21 16.58 19.81
N ALA A 77 49.32 15.85 19.93
CA ALA A 77 49.46 14.81 20.94
C ALA A 77 49.42 15.38 22.37
N ILE A 78 50.16 16.46 22.64
CA ILE A 78 50.16 17.13 23.95
C ILE A 78 48.78 17.72 24.27
N ALA A 79 48.12 18.32 23.28
CA ALA A 79 46.79 18.89 23.46
C ALA A 79 45.76 17.83 23.85
N ALA A 80 45.81 16.66 23.21
CA ALA A 80 44.87 15.56 23.42
C ALA A 80 45.16 14.72 24.67
N ASP A 81 46.43 14.41 24.94
CA ASP A 81 46.84 13.45 25.97
C ASP A 81 47.50 14.09 27.20
N GLY A 82 47.85 15.38 27.13
CA GLY A 82 48.54 16.09 28.21
C GLY A 82 50.05 15.93 28.23
N LYS A 83 50.72 16.82 28.98
CA LYS A 83 52.17 16.74 29.20
C LYS A 83 52.54 15.62 30.15
N GLU A 84 51.69 15.38 31.16
CA GLU A 84 51.83 14.27 32.09
C GLU A 84 50.87 13.14 31.71
N LYS A 85 51.42 11.94 31.54
CA LYS A 85 50.63 10.76 31.19
C LYS A 85 49.85 10.31 32.43
N ASP A 86 48.55 10.54 32.45
CA ASP A 86 47.66 9.93 33.43
C ASP A 86 47.76 8.39 33.33
N ARG A 87 48.22 7.73 34.39
CA ARG A 87 48.41 6.27 34.44
C ARG A 87 47.10 5.51 34.26
N GLN A 88 45.95 6.14 34.48
CA GLN A 88 44.64 5.50 34.38
C GLN A 88 44.05 5.56 32.96
N GLN A 89 44.51 6.48 32.11
CA GLN A 89 43.95 6.68 30.77
C GLN A 89 44.89 6.22 29.65
N LYS A 90 44.33 5.50 28.67
CA LYS A 90 45.09 5.13 27.46
C LYS A 90 45.29 6.38 26.59
N PRO A 91 46.53 6.77 26.28
CA PRO A 91 46.80 7.91 25.42
C PRO A 91 46.25 7.66 24.01
N THR A 92 45.81 8.73 23.37
CA THR A 92 45.36 8.77 21.98
C THR A 92 46.51 8.45 21.05
N PHE A 93 47.68 9.05 21.30
CA PHE A 93 48.90 8.94 20.51
C PHE A 93 50.04 8.43 21.40
N ARG A 94 50.26 7.12 21.38
CA ARG A 94 51.25 6.47 22.27
C ARG A 94 52.69 6.95 22.03
N SER A 95 53.03 7.30 20.79
CA SER A 95 54.34 7.79 20.39
C SER A 95 54.63 9.23 20.87
N GLY A 96 53.61 9.97 21.32
CA GLY A 96 53.75 11.39 21.67
C GLY A 96 53.69 12.35 20.48
N THR A 97 53.37 11.86 19.28
CA THR A 97 53.08 12.67 18.08
C THR A 97 51.86 12.10 17.36
N MET A 98 51.18 12.89 16.52
CA MET A 98 50.04 12.42 15.72
C MET A 98 50.45 11.38 14.66
N ASP A 99 50.63 10.14 15.08
CA ASP A 99 51.12 9.03 14.26
C ASP A 99 50.02 8.21 13.56
N LYS A 100 48.75 8.61 13.71
CA LYS A 100 47.61 7.90 13.11
C LYS A 100 46.43 8.80 12.79
N GLN A 101 45.57 8.32 11.90
CA GLN A 101 44.25 8.89 11.61
C GLN A 101 43.17 7.84 11.86
N SER A 102 42.15 8.21 12.64
CA SER A 102 41.02 7.34 12.95
C SER A 102 39.85 7.57 12.00
N PHE A 103 39.21 6.50 11.54
CA PHE A 103 37.98 6.53 10.77
C PHE A 103 36.89 5.77 11.51
N LEU A 104 35.68 6.33 11.57
CA LEU A 104 34.50 5.71 12.15
C LEU A 104 33.42 5.56 11.08
N SER A 105 32.75 4.41 11.08
CA SER A 105 31.63 4.14 10.19
C SER A 105 30.34 4.81 10.67
N SER A 106 29.54 5.26 9.72
CA SER A 106 28.10 5.50 9.89
C SER A 106 27.31 4.60 8.94
N LYS A 107 26.09 4.19 9.30
CA LYS A 107 25.18 3.44 8.42
C LYS A 107 24.47 4.41 7.46
N PRO A 108 24.75 4.37 6.15
CA PRO A 108 24.07 5.23 5.19
C PRO A 108 22.73 4.65 4.72
N ILE A 109 22.53 3.33 4.88
CA ILE A 109 21.39 2.57 4.37
C ILE A 109 20.91 1.65 5.49
N GLU A 110 19.59 1.63 5.76
CA GLU A 110 18.97 0.76 6.76
C GLU A 110 18.65 -0.64 6.20
N ASP A 111 18.04 -0.71 5.01
CA ASP A 111 17.68 -1.97 4.34
C ASP A 111 18.76 -2.38 3.33
N VAL A 112 19.67 -3.25 3.78
CA VAL A 112 20.79 -3.74 2.98
C VAL A 112 20.43 -5.02 2.20
N ASN A 113 19.26 -5.60 2.43
CA ASN A 113 18.85 -6.89 1.85
C ASN A 113 18.77 -6.89 0.31
N ARG A 114 18.75 -5.71 -0.31
CA ARG A 114 18.71 -5.51 -1.76
C ARG A 114 20.09 -5.37 -2.40
N TYR A 115 21.15 -5.42 -1.60
CA TYR A 115 22.53 -5.21 -2.05
C TYR A 115 23.35 -6.48 -1.88
N MET A 116 24.16 -6.76 -2.90
CA MET A 116 25.01 -7.93 -2.98
C MET A 116 26.35 -7.56 -3.60
N VAL A 117 27.39 -8.31 -3.25
CA VAL A 117 28.69 -8.26 -3.92
C VAL A 117 28.73 -9.40 -4.92
N CYS A 118 29.06 -9.08 -6.17
CA CYS A 118 29.16 -10.06 -7.25
C CYS A 118 30.63 -10.20 -7.68
N THR A 119 31.17 -11.42 -7.59
CA THR A 119 32.50 -11.74 -8.11
C THR A 119 32.35 -12.49 -9.43
N LEU A 120 32.92 -11.93 -10.50
CA LEU A 120 32.99 -12.57 -11.82
C LEU A 120 34.31 -13.33 -11.94
N GLN A 121 34.24 -14.64 -12.13
CA GLN A 121 35.40 -15.48 -12.38
C GLN A 121 35.00 -16.63 -13.30
N ASP A 122 35.86 -16.99 -14.26
CA ASP A 122 35.64 -18.13 -15.16
C ASP A 122 34.27 -18.11 -15.88
N ARG A 123 33.78 -16.91 -16.22
CA ARG A 123 32.45 -16.65 -16.81
C ARG A 123 31.27 -17.05 -15.92
N GLU A 124 31.47 -17.05 -14.62
CA GLU A 124 30.43 -17.26 -13.62
C GLU A 124 30.32 -16.04 -12.70
N ILE A 125 29.11 -15.66 -12.34
CA ILE A 125 28.86 -14.62 -11.34
C ILE A 125 28.48 -15.30 -10.02
N HIS A 126 29.25 -15.05 -8.98
CA HIS A 126 28.94 -15.48 -7.62
C HIS A 126 28.49 -14.27 -6.81
N ALA A 127 27.20 -14.22 -6.48
CA ALA A 127 26.57 -13.14 -5.72
C ALA A 127 26.50 -13.49 -4.24
N THR A 128 26.99 -12.61 -3.37
CA THR A 128 26.96 -12.77 -1.91
C THR A 128 26.22 -11.59 -1.27
N PRO A 129 25.18 -11.82 -0.45
CA PRO A 129 24.49 -10.75 0.27
C PRO A 129 25.41 -9.98 1.22
N LEU A 130 25.11 -8.70 1.40
CA LEU A 130 25.81 -7.85 2.38
C LEU A 130 25.07 -7.83 3.71
N GLN A 131 25.79 -8.01 4.80
CA GLN A 131 25.29 -7.78 6.16
C GLN A 131 25.13 -6.28 6.45
N GLY A 132 26.00 -5.46 5.87
CA GLY A 132 26.00 -4.03 6.10
C GLY A 132 26.83 -3.23 5.11
N ILE A 133 26.41 -1.98 4.89
CA ILE A 133 27.20 -0.97 4.17
C ILE A 133 27.59 0.10 5.17
N ALA A 134 28.88 0.39 5.27
CA ALA A 134 29.45 1.33 6.23
C ALA A 134 30.16 2.47 5.51
N SER A 135 29.72 3.69 5.79
CA SER A 135 30.36 4.91 5.28
C SER A 135 31.41 5.40 6.28
N MET A 136 32.68 5.31 5.91
CA MET A 136 33.82 5.65 6.75
C MET A 136 34.14 7.14 6.67
N ARG A 137 34.17 7.81 7.82
CA ARG A 137 34.53 9.23 7.95
C ARG A 137 35.66 9.42 8.93
N GLN A 138 36.54 10.36 8.63
CA GLN A 138 37.64 10.70 9.53
C GLN A 138 37.09 11.29 10.84
N MET A 139 37.61 10.79 11.95
CA MET A 139 37.31 11.26 13.29
C MET A 139 38.42 12.16 13.80
N PHE A 140 38.02 13.25 14.44
CA PHE A 140 38.91 14.20 15.07
C PHE A 140 38.71 14.26 16.59
N SER A 141 38.44 13.10 17.20
CA SER A 141 38.12 12.97 18.65
C SER A 141 39.20 13.53 19.59
N TYR A 142 40.41 13.74 19.08
CA TYR A 142 41.49 14.38 19.84
C TYR A 142 41.22 15.87 20.11
N PHE A 143 40.46 16.57 19.26
CA PHE A 143 39.97 17.92 19.57
C PHE A 143 38.93 17.89 20.70
N ASP A 144 37.99 16.92 20.70
CA ASP A 144 37.02 16.78 21.79
C ASP A 144 37.71 16.48 23.13
N LYS A 145 38.80 15.69 23.11
CA LYS A 145 39.63 15.44 24.29
C LYS A 145 40.33 16.69 24.77
N GLN A 146 40.91 17.47 23.85
CA GLN A 146 41.52 18.76 24.17
C GLN A 146 40.49 19.70 24.84
N ASP A 147 39.31 19.87 24.27
CA ASP A 147 38.25 20.73 24.82
C ASP A 147 37.80 20.29 26.21
N LYS A 148 37.62 18.98 26.42
CA LYS A 148 37.27 18.42 27.73
C LYS A 148 38.37 18.68 28.76
N ARG A 149 39.63 18.53 28.36
CA ARG A 149 40.78 18.78 29.22
C ARG A 149 40.91 20.26 29.57
N THR A 150 40.84 21.16 28.59
CA THR A 150 40.89 22.61 28.84
C THR A 150 39.77 23.05 29.78
N LYS A 151 38.55 22.52 29.62
CA LYS A 151 37.45 22.78 30.55
C LYS A 151 37.71 22.22 31.96
N ALA A 152 38.30 21.03 32.07
CA ALA A 152 38.66 20.45 33.35
C ALA A 152 39.77 21.24 34.06
N GLU A 153 40.77 21.73 33.31
CA GLU A 153 41.85 22.57 33.82
C GLU A 153 41.32 23.93 34.29
N GLN A 154 40.49 24.60 33.48
CA GLN A 154 39.84 25.87 33.88
C GLN A 154 38.95 25.70 35.12
N LYS A 155 38.25 24.57 35.22
CA LYS A 155 37.43 24.27 36.40
C LYS A 155 38.30 24.01 37.62
N ALA A 156 39.40 23.26 37.48
CA ALA A 156 40.31 23.00 38.59
C ALA A 156 40.99 24.29 39.08
N GLU A 157 41.29 25.23 38.19
CA GLU A 157 41.83 26.55 38.53
C GLU A 157 40.77 27.41 39.27
N GLN A 158 39.51 27.40 38.81
CA GLN A 158 38.41 28.07 39.52
C GLN A 158 38.07 27.45 40.87
N ASP A 159 38.08 26.11 40.97
CA ASP A 159 37.81 25.39 42.21
C ASP A 159 38.97 25.56 43.21
N ALA A 160 40.21 25.76 42.74
CA ALA A 160 41.37 26.09 43.60
C ALA A 160 41.34 27.52 44.15
N ASP A 161 40.65 28.45 43.46
CA ASP A 161 40.41 29.82 43.93
C ASP A 161 39.12 29.93 44.80
N ALA A 162 38.29 28.88 44.85
CA ALA A 162 37.02 28.86 45.57
C ALA A 162 37.13 28.10 46.90
N ASP A 163 37.87 28.67 47.85
CA ASP A 163 38.03 28.18 49.25
C ASP A 163 36.77 28.43 50.13
N GLU A 164 35.57 28.11 49.66
CA GLU A 164 34.38 27.98 50.51
C GLU A 164 33.50 26.79 50.06
N GLU A 165 33.50 25.72 50.86
CA GLU A 165 32.68 24.52 50.68
C GLU A 165 31.17 24.82 50.72
N GLU A 166 30.53 24.99 49.56
CA GLU A 166 29.08 24.81 49.46
C GLU A 166 28.74 23.31 49.41
N LEU A 167 28.35 22.77 50.58
CA LEU A 167 27.72 21.46 50.75
C LEU A 167 26.49 21.34 49.83
N LYS A 168 26.66 20.73 48.66
CA LYS A 168 25.55 20.40 47.75
C LYS A 168 24.64 19.34 48.37
N GLN A 169 23.46 19.79 48.78
CA GLN A 169 22.40 18.96 49.33
C GLN A 169 21.92 17.93 48.29
N VAL A 170 22.15 16.65 48.57
CA VAL A 170 21.73 15.53 47.72
C VAL A 170 20.20 15.38 47.81
N THR A 171 19.48 15.82 46.78
CA THR A 171 18.05 15.58 46.65
C THR A 171 17.81 14.29 45.88
N VAL A 172 17.34 13.26 46.59
CA VAL A 172 16.97 11.96 46.01
C VAL A 172 15.66 12.15 45.22
N LYS A 173 15.76 12.21 43.89
CA LYS A 173 14.59 12.20 43.01
C LYS A 173 14.08 10.77 42.86
N PHE A 174 12.97 10.47 43.53
CA PHE A 174 12.24 9.21 43.33
C PHE A 174 11.81 9.08 41.86
N ALA A 175 12.10 7.92 41.26
CA ALA A 175 11.72 7.61 39.89
C ALA A 175 10.19 7.65 39.76
N ARG A 176 9.67 8.58 38.95
CA ARG A 176 8.24 8.56 38.56
C ARG A 176 7.98 7.30 37.74
N THR A 177 6.94 6.57 38.09
CA THR A 177 6.42 5.46 37.28
C THR A 177 5.99 6.02 35.92
N GLU A 178 6.74 5.69 34.87
CA GLU A 178 6.47 6.17 33.52
C GLU A 178 5.32 5.40 32.89
N ASN A 179 4.40 6.13 32.26
CA ASN A 179 3.32 5.55 31.46
C ASN A 179 3.90 4.98 30.13
N ASP A 180 3.32 3.90 29.58
CA ASP A 180 3.88 3.16 28.43
C ASP A 180 4.13 4.02 27.19
N LYS A 181 3.32 5.06 26.99
CA LYS A 181 3.47 6.02 25.88
C LYS A 181 4.73 6.88 26.01
N VAL A 182 5.07 7.27 27.24
CA VAL A 182 6.26 8.09 27.57
C VAL A 182 7.52 7.24 27.48
N ARG A 183 7.47 6.00 27.96
CA ARG A 183 8.56 5.03 27.82
C ARG A 183 8.94 4.82 26.35
N LYS A 184 7.95 4.56 25.49
CA LYS A 184 8.18 4.41 24.03
C LYS A 184 8.74 5.68 23.38
N ALA A 185 8.32 6.87 23.83
CA ALA A 185 8.87 8.12 23.33
C ALA A 185 10.33 8.33 23.78
N ARG A 186 10.66 7.95 25.01
CA ARG A 186 12.03 7.97 25.55
C ARG A 186 12.93 6.98 24.81
N GLU A 187 12.45 5.77 24.55
CA GLU A 187 13.19 4.74 23.78
C GLU A 187 13.52 5.21 22.35
N LYS A 188 12.69 6.07 21.76
CA LYS A 188 12.93 6.71 20.45
C LYS A 188 13.73 8.00 20.53
N SER A 189 14.07 8.48 21.72
CA SER A 189 14.81 9.73 21.88
C SER A 189 16.28 9.53 21.54
N PHE A 190 16.89 10.56 20.93
CA PHE A 190 18.30 10.58 20.59
C PHE A 190 19.21 10.25 21.79
N ASN A 191 18.89 10.79 22.97
CA ASN A 191 19.67 10.55 24.19
C ASN A 191 19.65 9.08 24.62
N TYR A 192 18.50 8.40 24.48
CA TYR A 192 18.41 6.98 24.85
C TYR A 192 19.19 6.11 23.86
N ILE A 193 19.04 6.35 22.56
CA ILE A 193 19.75 5.61 21.52
C ILE A 193 21.27 5.85 21.64
N SER A 194 21.70 7.11 21.79
CA SER A 194 23.11 7.45 21.98
C SER A 194 23.72 6.79 23.22
N LYS A 195 22.94 6.70 24.30
CA LYS A 195 23.39 6.02 25.52
C LYS A 195 23.55 4.52 25.28
N LEU A 196 22.56 3.87 24.69
CA LEU A 196 22.61 2.44 24.36
C LEU A 196 23.80 2.12 23.43
N GLU A 197 24.04 2.97 22.42
CA GLU A 197 25.20 2.85 21.54
C GLU A 197 26.52 3.00 22.30
N SER A 198 26.58 3.91 23.27
CA SER A 198 27.78 4.11 24.11
C SER A 198 28.04 2.96 25.09
N GLU A 199 26.99 2.24 25.50
CA GLU A 199 27.06 1.11 26.44
C GLU A 199 27.62 -0.16 25.77
N GLU A 200 27.50 -0.32 24.44
CA GLU A 200 28.13 -1.44 23.73
C GLU A 200 29.67 -1.32 23.76
N PRO A 201 30.40 -2.36 24.26
CA PRO A 201 31.85 -2.34 24.28
C PRO A 201 32.44 -2.53 22.87
N TRP A 202 33.61 -1.92 22.64
CA TRP A 202 34.38 -2.17 21.42
C TRP A 202 35.06 -3.54 21.49
N CYS A 203 34.86 -4.36 20.46
CA CYS A 203 35.60 -5.60 20.25
C CYS A 203 36.83 -5.29 19.39
N GLU A 204 38.03 -5.53 19.91
CA GLU A 204 39.27 -5.42 19.13
C GLU A 204 39.33 -6.54 18.08
N THR A 205 39.82 -6.22 16.90
CA THR A 205 39.89 -7.14 15.76
C THR A 205 41.30 -7.19 15.19
N PHE A 206 41.62 -8.30 14.51
CA PHE A 206 42.88 -8.43 13.79
C PHE A 206 42.69 -8.02 12.33
N TRP A 207 43.48 -7.05 11.89
CA TRP A 207 43.51 -6.66 10.50
C TRP A 207 44.42 -7.60 9.70
N HIS A 208 43.85 -8.30 8.73
CA HIS A 208 44.61 -9.12 7.79
C HIS A 208 44.84 -8.34 6.50
N ALA A 209 46.10 -8.23 6.06
CA ALA A 209 46.45 -7.57 4.81
C ALA A 209 45.79 -8.27 3.61
N LYS A 210 45.49 -7.49 2.56
CA LYS A 210 44.82 -7.96 1.32
C LYS A 210 45.51 -9.16 0.67
N THR A 211 46.83 -9.22 0.76
CA THR A 211 47.68 -10.28 0.18
C THR A 211 47.99 -11.42 1.16
N SER A 212 47.45 -11.40 2.38
CA SER A 212 47.68 -12.44 3.37
C SER A 212 46.90 -13.72 3.06
N THR A 213 47.44 -14.87 3.47
CA THR A 213 46.77 -16.17 3.32
C THR A 213 45.38 -16.20 3.98
N ALA A 214 45.21 -15.51 5.11
CA ALA A 214 43.91 -15.43 5.79
C ALA A 214 42.86 -14.69 4.93
N ALA A 215 43.25 -13.57 4.30
CA ALA A 215 42.36 -12.83 3.40
C ALA A 215 42.02 -13.64 2.14
N GLU A 216 42.98 -14.40 1.61
CA GLU A 216 42.74 -15.33 0.49
C GLU A 216 41.71 -16.41 0.84
N LEU A 217 41.86 -17.06 1.99
CA LEU A 217 40.95 -18.10 2.46
C LEU A 217 39.53 -17.56 2.71
N GLU A 218 39.40 -16.34 3.24
CA GLU A 218 38.09 -15.69 3.36
C GLU A 218 37.50 -15.31 2.00
N ARG A 219 38.32 -14.84 1.06
CA ARG A 219 37.86 -14.51 -0.30
C ARG A 219 37.30 -15.73 -1.03
N GLN A 220 37.86 -16.92 -0.81
CA GLN A 220 37.34 -18.16 -1.38
C GLN A 220 35.89 -18.46 -0.99
N LYS A 221 35.41 -17.95 0.16
CA LYS A 221 34.02 -18.15 0.62
C LYS A 221 33.00 -17.31 -0.15
N LEU A 222 33.43 -16.32 -0.93
CA LEU A 222 32.55 -15.58 -1.85
C LEU A 222 32.05 -16.46 -3.00
N PHE A 223 32.82 -17.50 -3.34
CA PHE A 223 32.44 -18.47 -4.36
C PHE A 223 31.57 -19.57 -3.76
N CYS A 224 30.60 -20.04 -4.55
CA CYS A 224 29.87 -21.25 -4.20
C CYS A 224 30.79 -22.46 -4.42
N GLY A 225 31.07 -23.23 -3.37
CA GLY A 225 31.88 -24.44 -3.48
C GLY A 225 31.18 -25.48 -4.36
N GLY A 226 31.65 -25.65 -5.61
CA GLY A 226 31.04 -26.61 -6.53
C GLY A 226 31.48 -26.51 -8.00
N THR A 227 32.75 -26.25 -8.29
CA THR A 227 33.27 -26.30 -9.68
C THR A 227 34.21 -27.48 -9.95
N GLY A 228 34.12 -28.54 -9.12
CA GLY A 228 34.71 -29.84 -9.42
C GLY A 228 33.67 -30.76 -10.05
N ALA A 229 33.99 -31.33 -11.21
CA ALA A 229 33.22 -32.41 -11.82
C ALA A 229 33.03 -33.56 -10.81
N GLY A 230 31.85 -33.58 -10.16
CA GLY A 230 31.49 -34.55 -9.12
C GLY A 230 31.52 -33.99 -7.71
N GLY A 231 30.35 -33.56 -7.21
CA GLY A 231 30.06 -33.61 -5.77
C GLY A 231 29.93 -32.28 -5.03
N ALA A 232 28.88 -31.50 -5.34
CA ALA A 232 27.94 -30.95 -4.37
C ALA A 232 26.91 -30.16 -5.18
N SER A 233 25.67 -30.63 -5.19
CA SER A 233 24.58 -29.93 -5.85
C SER A 233 24.48 -28.50 -5.30
N ALA A 234 24.86 -27.51 -6.11
CA ALA A 234 24.09 -26.28 -6.14
C ALA A 234 22.67 -26.75 -6.44
N ARG A 235 21.87 -26.92 -5.38
CA ARG A 235 20.45 -27.22 -5.55
C ARG A 235 19.91 -26.01 -6.29
N GLU A 236 19.70 -26.17 -7.60
CA GLU A 236 18.60 -25.50 -8.25
C GLU A 236 17.42 -25.76 -7.31
N ASP A 237 17.02 -24.75 -6.56
CA ASP A 237 15.79 -24.79 -5.81
C ASP A 237 14.77 -24.14 -6.75
N PRO A 238 14.22 -24.89 -7.74
CA PRO A 238 13.37 -24.32 -8.77
C PRO A 238 12.09 -23.73 -8.18
N ALA A 239 11.82 -23.94 -6.89
CA ALA A 239 10.68 -23.36 -6.18
C ALA A 239 10.90 -21.89 -5.78
N ALA A 240 12.13 -21.41 -5.59
CA ALA A 240 12.39 -20.11 -4.96
C ALA A 240 12.07 -18.90 -5.85
N LEU A 241 12.02 -19.07 -7.17
CA LEU A 241 11.76 -18.01 -8.16
C LEU A 241 10.64 -18.36 -9.15
N ASN A 242 9.80 -19.35 -8.82
CA ASN A 242 8.71 -19.79 -9.69
C ASN A 242 7.41 -19.01 -9.41
N VAL A 243 7.46 -17.70 -9.66
CA VAL A 243 6.31 -16.79 -9.53
C VAL A 243 5.91 -16.31 -10.92
N ALA A 244 4.62 -16.43 -11.25
CA ALA A 244 4.13 -15.95 -12.54
C ALA A 244 4.26 -14.41 -12.62
N PRO A 245 4.54 -13.82 -13.80
CA PRO A 245 4.67 -12.37 -13.95
C PRO A 245 3.55 -11.53 -13.33
N PRO A 246 2.25 -11.85 -13.47
CA PRO A 246 1.19 -11.07 -12.82
C PRO A 246 1.22 -11.19 -11.29
N GLU A 247 1.55 -12.36 -10.76
CA GLU A 247 1.64 -12.60 -9.32
C GLU A 247 2.84 -11.85 -8.73
N TYR A 248 3.98 -11.87 -9.42
CA TYR A 248 5.17 -11.11 -9.01
C TYR A 248 4.89 -9.62 -8.99
N LEU A 249 4.18 -9.09 -9.98
CA LEU A 249 3.77 -7.68 -10.00
C LEU A 249 2.84 -7.36 -8.83
N GLU A 250 1.89 -8.23 -8.51
CA GLU A 250 1.04 -8.07 -7.32
C GLU A 250 1.85 -8.08 -6.00
N MET A 251 2.90 -8.89 -5.90
CA MET A 251 3.78 -8.91 -4.72
C MET A 251 4.58 -7.61 -4.55
N LEU A 252 4.97 -6.97 -5.67
CA LEU A 252 5.68 -5.68 -5.64
C LEU A 252 4.79 -4.52 -5.19
N ILE A 253 3.47 -4.64 -5.37
CA ILE A 253 2.50 -3.59 -5.05
C ILE A 253 1.88 -3.85 -3.66
N SER A 254 2.15 -2.96 -2.70
CA SER A 254 1.57 -3.05 -1.36
C SER A 254 0.06 -2.78 -1.37
N LYS A 255 -0.74 -3.86 -1.41
CA LYS A 255 -2.22 -3.83 -1.41
C LYS A 255 -2.80 -2.97 -0.26
N GLU A 256 -2.17 -2.98 0.91
CA GLU A 256 -2.66 -2.27 2.09
C GLU A 256 -2.62 -0.73 2.00
N LYS A 257 -1.70 -0.17 1.19
CA LYS A 257 -1.54 1.29 1.08
C LYS A 257 -2.45 1.92 0.04
N THR A 258 -2.81 1.18 -1.00
CA THR A 258 -3.71 1.65 -2.08
C THR A 258 -5.18 1.65 -1.65
N ASP A 259 -5.61 0.68 -0.85
CA ASP A 259 -7.04 0.41 -0.66
C ASP A 259 -7.73 1.37 0.32
N ARG A 260 -6.97 1.99 1.25
CA ARG A 260 -7.56 2.80 2.33
C ARG A 260 -8.05 4.19 1.93
N ASN A 261 -7.66 4.71 0.77
CA ASN A 261 -7.91 6.12 0.41
C ASN A 261 -9.01 6.29 -0.65
N ILE A 262 -9.30 5.26 -1.46
CA ILE A 262 -10.23 5.36 -2.59
C ILE A 262 -11.67 5.55 -2.10
N ASP A 263 -12.07 4.83 -1.05
CA ASP A 263 -13.43 4.87 -0.51
C ASP A 263 -13.79 6.22 0.14
N SER A 264 -12.81 6.98 0.63
CA SER A 264 -13.02 8.34 1.15
C SER A 264 -13.10 9.43 0.08
N MET A 265 -12.63 9.15 -1.14
CA MET A 265 -12.58 10.13 -2.23
C MET A 265 -13.82 10.08 -3.15
N LEU A 266 -14.58 8.97 -3.13
CA LEU A 266 -15.73 8.77 -4.01
C LEU A 266 -17.05 9.24 -3.37
N PRO A 267 -17.98 9.84 -4.13
CA PRO A 267 -19.33 10.11 -3.64
C PRO A 267 -20.01 8.82 -3.16
N SER A 268 -20.82 8.89 -2.10
CA SER A 268 -21.40 7.71 -1.43
C SER A 268 -22.27 6.79 -2.32
N ARG A 269 -22.64 7.24 -3.52
CA ARG A 269 -23.44 6.46 -4.49
C ARG A 269 -22.59 5.77 -5.56
N VAL A 270 -21.29 6.01 -5.63
CA VAL A 270 -20.38 5.48 -6.66
C VAL A 270 -19.61 4.29 -6.09
N VAL A 271 -19.73 3.14 -6.75
CA VAL A 271 -18.96 1.92 -6.42
C VAL A 271 -17.90 1.71 -7.49
N CYS A 272 -16.62 1.74 -7.10
CA CYS A 272 -15.52 1.45 -8.02
C CYS A 272 -15.39 -0.06 -8.27
N MET A 273 -14.72 -0.45 -9.36
CA MET A 273 -14.53 -1.86 -9.73
C MET A 273 -13.80 -2.68 -8.65
N HIS A 274 -12.87 -2.05 -7.92
CA HIS A 274 -12.19 -2.71 -6.81
C HIS A 274 -13.16 -3.06 -5.67
N LYS A 275 -13.99 -2.11 -5.23
CA LYS A 275 -15.02 -2.34 -4.21
C LYS A 275 -16.04 -3.37 -4.69
N LEU A 276 -16.45 -3.28 -5.96
CA LEU A 276 -17.35 -4.25 -6.57
C LEU A 276 -16.78 -5.68 -6.46
N LYS A 277 -15.49 -5.88 -6.75
CA LYS A 277 -14.82 -7.19 -6.65
C LYS A 277 -14.84 -7.79 -5.24
N GLN A 278 -14.91 -6.96 -4.20
CA GLN A 278 -14.96 -7.41 -2.80
C GLN A 278 -16.38 -7.76 -2.31
N MET A 279 -17.42 -7.36 -3.03
CA MET A 279 -18.82 -7.62 -2.65
C MET A 279 -19.23 -9.06 -2.98
N ALA A 280 -20.26 -9.57 -2.31
CA ALA A 280 -20.87 -10.84 -2.69
C ALA A 280 -21.52 -10.73 -4.09
N LEU A 281 -21.55 -11.82 -4.85
CA LEU A 281 -22.06 -11.84 -6.24
C LEU A 281 -23.45 -11.19 -6.38
N VAL A 282 -24.36 -11.47 -5.44
CA VAL A 282 -25.70 -10.89 -5.46
C VAL A 282 -25.66 -9.36 -5.35
N ASP A 283 -24.78 -8.81 -4.52
CA ASP A 283 -24.67 -7.36 -4.35
C ASP A 283 -23.92 -6.70 -5.50
N GLN A 284 -22.97 -7.41 -6.14
CA GLN A 284 -22.37 -6.97 -7.40
C GLN A 284 -23.44 -6.79 -8.48
N ILE A 285 -24.32 -7.79 -8.63
CA ILE A 285 -25.43 -7.75 -9.59
C ILE A 285 -26.40 -6.60 -9.24
N LYS A 286 -26.73 -6.39 -7.96
CA LYS A 286 -27.58 -5.26 -7.55
C LYS A 286 -26.99 -3.91 -7.95
N VAL A 287 -25.69 -3.69 -7.73
CA VAL A 287 -25.00 -2.45 -8.10
C VAL A 287 -25.03 -2.28 -9.62
N ILE A 288 -24.65 -3.31 -10.38
CA ILE A 288 -24.64 -3.28 -11.84
C ILE A 288 -26.03 -2.95 -12.41
N LEU A 289 -27.08 -3.64 -11.97
CA LEU A 289 -28.45 -3.41 -12.47
C LEU A 289 -29.01 -2.05 -12.05
N LYS A 290 -28.62 -1.53 -10.88
CA LYS A 290 -29.06 -0.21 -10.41
C LYS A 290 -28.44 0.92 -11.24
N ASP A 291 -27.16 0.81 -11.57
CA ASP A 291 -26.43 1.85 -12.29
C ASP A 291 -26.68 1.79 -13.80
N ALA A 292 -26.67 0.59 -14.39
CA ALA A 292 -26.83 0.37 -15.83
C ALA A 292 -28.29 0.31 -16.30
N LYS A 293 -29.26 0.24 -15.37
CA LYS A 293 -30.72 0.26 -15.59
C LYS A 293 -31.29 -0.98 -16.28
N VAL A 294 -30.92 -1.24 -17.54
CA VAL A 294 -31.46 -2.31 -18.38
C VAL A 294 -30.31 -2.97 -19.14
N LEU A 295 -30.12 -4.27 -18.96
CA LEU A 295 -28.99 -5.03 -19.53
C LEU A 295 -29.42 -6.38 -20.10
N THR A 296 -28.71 -6.85 -21.12
CA THR A 296 -28.73 -8.26 -21.53
C THR A 296 -27.90 -9.12 -20.58
N PHE A 297 -28.11 -10.45 -20.59
CA PHE A 297 -27.31 -11.36 -19.78
C PHE A 297 -25.80 -11.27 -20.11
N GLN A 298 -25.45 -11.19 -21.39
CA GLN A 298 -24.05 -11.06 -21.83
C GLN A 298 -23.40 -9.78 -21.30
N GLN A 299 -24.10 -8.64 -21.35
CA GLN A 299 -23.57 -7.39 -20.80
C GLN A 299 -23.33 -7.47 -19.29
N ILE A 300 -24.14 -8.23 -18.54
CA ILE A 300 -23.90 -8.46 -17.11
C ILE A 300 -22.63 -9.28 -16.90
N MET A 301 -22.41 -10.33 -17.69
CA MET A 301 -21.18 -11.13 -17.65
C MET A 301 -19.94 -10.28 -17.95
N ASP A 302 -20.04 -9.38 -18.93
CA ASP A 302 -18.94 -8.49 -19.30
C ASP A 302 -18.62 -7.44 -18.21
N LEU A 303 -19.60 -7.06 -17.39
CA LEU A 303 -19.44 -6.07 -16.32
C LEU A 303 -18.98 -6.69 -14.98
N LEU A 304 -19.17 -8.00 -14.77
CA LEU A 304 -18.78 -8.68 -13.53
C LEU A 304 -17.26 -8.77 -13.38
N PRO A 305 -16.65 -8.33 -12.25
CA PRO A 305 -15.20 -8.30 -12.07
C PRO A 305 -14.48 -9.63 -12.30
N ASP A 306 -15.13 -10.75 -12.00
CA ASP A 306 -14.60 -12.09 -12.20
C ASP A 306 -15.07 -12.67 -13.54
N ARG A 307 -14.17 -12.63 -14.54
CA ARG A 307 -14.41 -13.15 -15.89
C ARG A 307 -14.43 -14.68 -15.96
N GLY A 308 -14.02 -15.38 -14.90
CA GLY A 308 -14.05 -16.84 -14.80
C GLY A 308 -15.36 -17.40 -14.24
N LEU A 309 -16.34 -16.56 -13.90
CA LEU A 309 -17.61 -17.00 -13.34
C LEU A 309 -18.40 -17.87 -14.32
N ALA A 310 -18.84 -19.04 -13.86
CA ALA A 310 -19.74 -19.89 -14.62
C ALA A 310 -21.11 -19.21 -14.82
N ALA A 311 -21.60 -19.18 -16.05
CA ALA A 311 -22.87 -18.54 -16.44
C ALA A 311 -24.06 -19.02 -15.58
N ASP A 312 -24.14 -20.33 -15.30
CA ASP A 312 -25.22 -20.92 -14.50
C ASP A 312 -25.29 -20.36 -13.07
N LYS A 313 -24.15 -20.03 -12.48
CA LYS A 313 -24.10 -19.43 -11.13
C LYS A 313 -24.68 -18.03 -11.15
N VAL A 314 -24.39 -17.26 -12.19
CA VAL A 314 -24.92 -15.90 -12.37
C VAL A 314 -26.42 -15.95 -12.65
N LEU A 315 -26.87 -16.83 -13.54
CA LEU A 315 -28.30 -17.05 -13.85
C LEU A 315 -29.13 -17.43 -12.62
N ARG A 316 -28.60 -18.29 -11.73
CA ARG A 316 -29.29 -18.64 -10.47
C ARG A 316 -29.38 -17.47 -9.48
N THR A 317 -28.45 -16.52 -9.55
CA THR A 317 -28.37 -15.38 -8.63
C THR A 317 -29.20 -14.19 -9.13
N LEU A 318 -29.30 -14.00 -10.45
CA LEU A 318 -29.99 -12.87 -11.07
C LEU A 318 -31.43 -12.64 -10.58
N PRO A 319 -32.29 -13.67 -10.42
CA PRO A 319 -33.64 -13.50 -9.89
C PRO A 319 -33.73 -12.96 -8.45
N LEU A 320 -32.62 -12.93 -7.69
CA LEU A 320 -32.57 -12.35 -6.35
C LEU A 320 -32.36 -10.82 -6.37
N ALA A 321 -31.99 -10.26 -7.53
CA ALA A 321 -31.64 -8.85 -7.68
C ALA A 321 -32.39 -8.15 -8.82
N GLY A 322 -32.82 -8.90 -9.83
CA GLY A 322 -33.45 -8.38 -11.04
C GLY A 322 -34.70 -9.15 -11.47
N VAL A 323 -35.37 -8.57 -12.46
CA VAL A 323 -36.53 -9.10 -13.17
C VAL A 323 -36.21 -9.03 -14.66
N LEU A 324 -36.49 -10.10 -15.38
CA LEU A 324 -36.36 -10.25 -16.81
C LEU A 324 -37.66 -9.77 -17.48
N ILE A 325 -37.53 -8.77 -18.35
CA ILE A 325 -38.62 -8.21 -19.16
C ILE A 325 -38.17 -8.28 -20.61
N ARG A 326 -38.83 -9.13 -21.40
CA ARG A 326 -38.56 -9.30 -22.84
C ARG A 326 -37.07 -9.51 -23.15
N GLY A 327 -36.45 -10.41 -22.38
CA GLY A 327 -35.05 -10.77 -22.50
C GLY A 327 -34.03 -9.77 -21.97
N ASN A 328 -34.48 -8.70 -21.31
CA ASN A 328 -33.60 -7.73 -20.67
C ASN A 328 -33.81 -7.73 -19.16
N TRP A 329 -32.71 -7.71 -18.41
CA TRP A 329 -32.71 -7.65 -16.95
C TRP A 329 -32.82 -6.22 -16.46
N VAL A 330 -33.70 -6.04 -15.48
CA VAL A 330 -33.98 -4.78 -14.80
C VAL A 330 -33.92 -5.01 -13.29
N VAL A 331 -33.39 -4.06 -12.52
CA VAL A 331 -33.35 -4.17 -11.05
C VAL A 331 -34.76 -4.34 -10.45
N GLN A 332 -34.92 -5.14 -9.40
CA GLN A 332 -36.20 -5.27 -8.68
C GLN A 332 -36.64 -3.97 -8.01
N SER A 333 -37.96 -3.77 -7.87
CA SER A 333 -38.53 -2.54 -7.33
C SER A 333 -38.14 -2.30 -5.87
N GLU A 334 -38.07 -3.34 -5.05
CA GLU A 334 -37.69 -3.26 -3.63
C GLU A 334 -36.22 -2.86 -3.42
N ILE A 335 -35.34 -3.15 -4.39
CA ILE A 335 -33.93 -2.71 -4.36
C ILE A 335 -33.81 -1.23 -4.75
N MET A 336 -34.66 -0.77 -5.66
CA MET A 336 -34.69 0.63 -6.10
C MET A 336 -35.35 1.54 -5.06
N TYR A 337 -36.42 1.05 -4.42
CA TYR A 337 -37.19 1.72 -3.37
C TYR A 337 -37.26 0.84 -2.12
N PRO A 338 -36.23 0.88 -1.25
CA PRO A 338 -36.18 0.07 -0.04
C PRO A 338 -37.35 0.35 0.92
N GLU A 339 -37.73 -0.67 1.70
CA GLU A 339 -38.78 -0.53 2.72
C GLU A 339 -38.48 0.62 3.69
N GLY A 340 -39.50 1.41 4.02
CA GLY A 340 -39.37 2.60 4.87
C GLY A 340 -38.79 3.85 4.18
N SER A 341 -38.40 3.78 2.90
CA SER A 341 -37.96 4.96 2.13
C SER A 341 -39.13 5.75 1.52
N VAL A 342 -38.84 6.97 1.09
CA VAL A 342 -39.78 7.85 0.37
C VAL A 342 -39.14 8.39 -0.90
N SER A 343 -39.95 8.71 -1.90
CA SER A 343 -39.47 9.28 -3.17
C SER A 343 -38.79 10.64 -2.95
N ALA A 344 -37.81 10.94 -3.79
CA ALA A 344 -37.01 12.15 -3.65
C ALA A 344 -37.79 13.43 -4.04
N ILE A 345 -38.83 13.30 -4.86
CA ILE A 345 -39.53 14.44 -5.45
C ILE A 345 -40.74 14.85 -4.60
N ASN A 346 -41.66 13.92 -4.34
CA ASN A 346 -42.91 14.21 -3.62
C ASN A 346 -43.06 13.45 -2.28
N GLY A 347 -42.03 12.72 -1.85
CA GLY A 347 -42.08 11.98 -0.58
C GLY A 347 -43.05 10.81 -0.60
N VAL A 348 -43.30 10.20 -1.76
CA VAL A 348 -44.23 9.07 -1.90
C VAL A 348 -43.63 7.83 -1.23
N PRO A 349 -44.39 7.09 -0.38
CA PRO A 349 -43.87 5.90 0.27
C PRO A 349 -43.39 4.83 -0.72
N ALA A 350 -42.29 4.16 -0.37
CA ALA A 350 -41.67 3.11 -1.18
C ALA A 350 -42.65 2.04 -1.68
N GLU A 351 -43.60 1.62 -0.85
CA GLU A 351 -44.62 0.63 -1.25
C GLU A 351 -45.45 1.09 -2.46
N GLN A 352 -45.80 2.38 -2.53
CA GLN A 352 -46.57 2.93 -3.65
C GLN A 352 -45.70 3.04 -4.90
N MET A 353 -44.44 3.46 -4.74
CA MET A 353 -43.45 3.49 -5.83
C MET A 353 -43.21 2.09 -6.41
N CYS A 354 -43.04 1.07 -5.55
CA CYS A 354 -42.90 -0.32 -5.97
C CYS A 354 -44.13 -0.82 -6.71
N LYS A 355 -45.34 -0.59 -6.19
CA LYS A 355 -46.60 -0.99 -6.85
C LYS A 355 -46.74 -0.35 -8.24
N ALA A 356 -46.41 0.93 -8.36
CA ALA A 356 -46.46 1.64 -9.64
C ALA A 356 -45.40 1.15 -10.62
N ARG A 357 -44.16 0.91 -10.15
CA ARG A 357 -43.07 0.39 -10.98
C ARG A 357 -43.36 -1.02 -11.47
N ASP A 358 -43.82 -1.91 -10.59
CA ASP A 358 -44.22 -3.27 -10.97
C ASP A 358 -45.33 -3.26 -12.02
N TYR A 359 -46.32 -2.36 -11.89
CA TYR A 359 -47.37 -2.21 -12.88
C TYR A 359 -46.81 -1.74 -14.23
N ILE A 360 -45.88 -0.77 -14.24
CA ILE A 360 -45.23 -0.29 -15.47
C ILE A 360 -44.42 -1.41 -16.13
N LEU A 361 -43.64 -2.18 -15.35
CA LEU A 361 -42.89 -3.33 -15.85
C LEU A 361 -43.82 -4.41 -16.43
N TYR A 362 -44.91 -4.73 -15.74
CA TYR A 362 -45.95 -5.62 -16.26
C TYR A 362 -46.54 -5.11 -17.57
N ARG A 363 -46.82 -3.80 -17.70
CA ARG A 363 -47.33 -3.24 -18.95
C ARG A 363 -46.34 -3.34 -20.10
N PHE A 364 -45.04 -3.26 -19.82
CA PHE A 364 -44.00 -3.50 -20.81
C PHE A 364 -43.89 -4.96 -21.24
N THR A 365 -44.46 -5.94 -20.54
CA THR A 365 -44.53 -7.32 -21.08
C THR A 365 -45.58 -7.43 -22.18
N GLN A 366 -46.62 -6.58 -22.15
CA GLN A 366 -47.77 -6.63 -23.04
C GLN A 366 -47.73 -5.62 -24.18
N SER A 367 -47.03 -4.49 -24.00
CA SER A 367 -47.00 -3.38 -24.95
C SER A 367 -45.59 -2.83 -25.11
N ASP A 368 -45.24 -2.46 -26.34
CA ASP A 368 -43.94 -1.87 -26.68
C ASP A 368 -43.88 -0.38 -26.31
N HIS A 369 -45.06 0.25 -26.24
CA HIS A 369 -45.22 1.68 -26.04
C HIS A 369 -46.17 1.96 -24.87
N LEU A 370 -45.78 2.86 -23.98
CA LEU A 370 -46.60 3.31 -22.86
C LEU A 370 -46.74 4.84 -22.84
N GLU A 371 -47.90 5.33 -22.39
CA GLU A 371 -48.17 6.76 -22.24
C GLU A 371 -48.11 7.20 -20.78
N ARG A 372 -47.24 8.18 -20.48
CA ARG A 372 -47.03 8.68 -19.12
C ARG A 372 -48.30 9.18 -18.43
N HIS A 373 -49.17 9.89 -19.17
CA HIS A 373 -50.40 10.46 -18.61
C HIS A 373 -51.38 9.35 -18.19
N GLN A 374 -51.53 8.31 -19.01
CA GLN A 374 -52.37 7.17 -18.68
C GLN A 374 -51.85 6.42 -17.46
N LEU A 375 -50.52 6.21 -17.37
CA LEU A 375 -49.89 5.55 -16.23
C LEU A 375 -50.14 6.31 -14.92
N ALA A 376 -49.95 7.63 -14.89
CA ALA A 376 -50.19 8.47 -13.71
C ALA A 376 -51.64 8.36 -13.19
N LEU A 377 -52.62 8.31 -14.09
CA LEU A 377 -54.03 8.15 -13.73
C LEU A 377 -54.34 6.77 -13.13
N ILE A 378 -53.67 5.71 -13.61
CA ILE A 378 -53.92 4.34 -13.16
C ILE A 378 -53.22 4.09 -11.82
N THR A 379 -51.96 4.48 -11.70
CA THR A 379 -51.17 4.28 -10.47
C THR A 379 -51.52 5.30 -9.38
N GLN A 380 -52.25 6.37 -9.73
CA GLN A 380 -52.61 7.48 -8.83
C GLN A 380 -51.37 8.19 -8.25
N LEU A 381 -50.26 8.20 -8.99
CA LEU A 381 -49.03 8.91 -8.62
C LEU A 381 -48.86 10.21 -9.40
N PRO A 382 -48.16 11.22 -8.83
CA PRO A 382 -47.76 12.41 -9.56
C PRO A 382 -46.98 12.07 -10.84
N THR A 383 -47.17 12.88 -11.88
CA THR A 383 -46.53 12.67 -13.20
C THR A 383 -44.99 12.64 -13.13
N GLU A 384 -44.41 13.35 -12.15
CA GLU A 384 -42.95 13.37 -11.95
C GLU A 384 -42.42 12.02 -11.40
N GLU A 385 -43.17 11.34 -10.54
CA GLU A 385 -42.81 10.00 -10.04
C GLU A 385 -42.85 8.97 -11.18
N ILE A 386 -43.86 9.06 -12.04
CA ILE A 386 -43.96 8.18 -13.22
C ILE A 386 -42.84 8.47 -14.20
N ARG A 387 -42.44 9.73 -14.37
CA ARG A 387 -41.27 10.10 -15.17
C ARG A 387 -39.99 9.50 -14.57
N GLU A 388 -39.80 9.58 -13.26
CA GLU A 388 -38.65 8.97 -12.58
C GLU A 388 -38.57 7.47 -12.85
N ILE A 389 -39.68 6.75 -12.63
CA ILE A 389 -39.77 5.31 -12.88
C ILE A 389 -39.47 4.99 -14.35
N LEU A 390 -40.07 5.71 -15.30
CA LEU A 390 -39.84 5.49 -16.72
C LEU A 390 -38.39 5.76 -17.11
N CYS A 391 -37.76 6.82 -16.61
CA CYS A 391 -36.34 7.11 -16.83
C CYS A 391 -35.39 6.02 -16.29
N SER A 392 -35.88 5.12 -15.41
CA SER A 392 -35.12 3.98 -14.91
C SER A 392 -35.14 2.75 -15.82
N VAL A 393 -36.04 2.69 -16.82
CA VAL A 393 -36.24 1.46 -17.64
C VAL A 393 -36.55 1.73 -19.12
N ALA A 394 -36.92 2.96 -19.47
CA ALA A 394 -37.45 3.33 -20.76
C ALA A 394 -36.89 4.67 -21.25
N ARG A 395 -37.01 4.90 -22.56
CA ARG A 395 -36.71 6.17 -23.24
C ARG A 395 -37.98 6.82 -23.78
N LEU A 396 -37.99 8.14 -23.82
CA LEU A 396 -39.06 8.93 -24.44
C LEU A 396 -38.87 8.96 -25.96
N ASN A 397 -39.89 8.56 -26.70
CA ASN A 397 -39.95 8.58 -28.15
C ASN A 397 -40.45 9.96 -28.66
N PRO A 398 -40.21 10.31 -29.95
CA PRO A 398 -40.69 11.56 -30.54
C PRO A 398 -42.21 11.74 -30.53
N ASP A 399 -42.95 10.64 -30.57
CA ASP A 399 -44.42 10.59 -30.49
C ASP A 399 -44.97 10.77 -29.06
N ARG A 400 -44.10 11.07 -28.09
CA ARG A 400 -44.39 11.21 -26.65
C ARG A 400 -44.80 9.91 -25.95
N THR A 401 -44.57 8.75 -26.56
CA THR A 401 -44.66 7.44 -25.90
C THR A 401 -43.33 7.02 -25.29
N TRP A 402 -43.34 6.01 -24.44
CA TRP A 402 -42.14 5.44 -23.82
C TRP A 402 -41.94 4.00 -24.28
N SER A 403 -40.72 3.69 -24.72
CA SER A 403 -40.27 2.33 -25.10
C SER A 403 -39.12 1.88 -24.20
N LEU A 404 -38.94 0.58 -24.00
CA LEU A 404 -37.82 0.04 -23.23
C LEU A 404 -36.47 0.56 -23.77
N LEU A 405 -35.48 0.71 -22.87
CA LEU A 405 -34.14 1.20 -23.25
C LEU A 405 -33.44 0.29 -24.26
N LEU A 406 -33.65 -1.02 -24.13
CA LEU A 406 -33.15 -2.03 -25.05
C LEU A 406 -34.32 -2.68 -25.81
N PRO A 407 -34.11 -3.09 -27.07
CA PRO A 407 -35.09 -3.87 -27.81
C PRO A 407 -35.31 -5.24 -27.15
N SER A 408 -36.42 -5.90 -27.47
CA SER A 408 -36.66 -7.28 -27.04
C SER A 408 -35.52 -8.19 -27.47
N ASN A 409 -35.01 -8.98 -26.53
CA ASN A 409 -34.01 -10.01 -26.81
C ASN A 409 -34.68 -11.37 -26.69
N GLU A 410 -34.68 -12.16 -27.75
CA GLU A 410 -35.28 -13.51 -27.77
C GLU A 410 -34.22 -14.61 -27.89
N GLU A 411 -32.93 -14.24 -27.88
CA GLU A 411 -31.83 -15.20 -27.88
C GLU A 411 -31.59 -15.70 -26.45
N PHE A 412 -32.22 -16.82 -26.11
CA PHE A 412 -32.11 -17.45 -24.79
C PHE A 412 -31.34 -18.77 -24.84
N SER A 413 -30.52 -19.00 -23.82
CA SER A 413 -30.13 -20.35 -23.42
C SER A 413 -31.33 -21.09 -22.79
N ALA A 414 -31.29 -22.44 -22.73
CA ALA A 414 -32.37 -23.22 -22.12
C ALA A 414 -32.64 -22.82 -20.64
N ASN A 415 -31.58 -22.47 -19.91
CA ASN A 415 -31.67 -22.02 -18.51
C ASN A 415 -32.31 -20.62 -18.40
N GLU A 416 -32.04 -19.72 -19.35
CA GLU A 416 -32.69 -18.41 -19.41
C GLU A 416 -34.16 -18.52 -19.80
N GLN A 417 -34.51 -19.45 -20.68
CA GLN A 417 -35.89 -19.72 -21.05
C GLN A 417 -36.72 -20.18 -19.84
N GLU A 418 -36.19 -21.09 -19.01
CA GLU A 418 -36.88 -21.52 -17.78
C GLU A 418 -37.15 -20.35 -16.83
N ILE A 419 -36.18 -19.44 -16.69
CA ILE A 419 -36.33 -18.23 -15.87
C ILE A 419 -37.39 -17.31 -16.47
N SER A 420 -37.36 -17.11 -17.79
CA SER A 420 -38.34 -16.31 -18.52
C SER A 420 -39.75 -16.82 -18.30
N ASP A 421 -39.97 -18.13 -18.46
CA ASP A 421 -41.27 -18.79 -18.26
C ASP A 421 -41.77 -18.62 -16.82
N ARG A 422 -40.88 -18.78 -15.84
CA ARG A 422 -41.21 -18.62 -14.42
C ARG A 422 -41.59 -17.18 -14.08
N GLN A 423 -40.91 -16.20 -14.67
CA GLN A 423 -41.24 -14.78 -14.47
C GLN A 423 -42.51 -14.37 -15.22
N ASN A 424 -42.76 -14.92 -16.40
CA ASN A 424 -44.04 -14.75 -17.09
C ASN A 424 -45.19 -15.29 -16.24
N ALA A 425 -45.05 -16.48 -15.66
CA ALA A 425 -46.04 -17.03 -14.74
C ALA A 425 -46.25 -16.13 -13.50
N PHE A 426 -45.19 -15.54 -12.95
CA PHE A 426 -45.28 -14.55 -11.86
C PHE A 426 -46.11 -13.32 -12.27
N TRP A 427 -45.90 -12.80 -13.48
CA TRP A 427 -46.68 -11.68 -14.00
C TRP A 427 -48.15 -12.06 -14.26
N THR A 428 -48.40 -13.24 -14.82
CA THR A 428 -49.77 -13.77 -15.04
C THR A 428 -50.52 -13.91 -13.72
N ALA A 429 -49.89 -14.42 -12.66
CA ALA A 429 -50.51 -14.56 -11.34
C ALA A 429 -50.91 -13.21 -10.71
N ARG A 430 -50.25 -12.11 -11.09
CA ARG A 430 -50.55 -10.75 -10.62
C ARG A 430 -51.42 -9.95 -11.59
N ALA A 431 -51.75 -10.50 -12.76
CA ALA A 431 -52.48 -9.81 -13.82
C ALA A 431 -53.83 -9.28 -13.34
N ASP A 432 -54.58 -10.06 -12.54
CA ASP A 432 -55.88 -9.65 -12.01
C ASP A 432 -55.79 -8.39 -11.15
N LYS A 433 -54.76 -8.29 -10.29
CA LYS A 433 -54.51 -7.13 -9.44
C LYS A 433 -54.22 -5.88 -10.28
N PHE A 434 -53.42 -6.02 -11.34
CA PHE A 434 -53.11 -4.91 -12.25
C PHE A 434 -54.32 -4.52 -13.11
N ASN A 435 -55.11 -5.50 -13.58
CA ASN A 435 -56.34 -5.26 -14.31
C ASN A 435 -57.40 -4.56 -13.44
N GLU A 436 -57.47 -4.88 -12.15
CA GLU A 436 -58.33 -4.17 -11.20
C GLU A 436 -57.92 -2.71 -11.04
N MET A 437 -56.61 -2.42 -10.98
CA MET A 437 -56.07 -1.06 -10.95
C MET A 437 -56.63 -0.22 -12.11
N GLU A 438 -56.61 -0.76 -13.34
CA GLU A 438 -57.18 -0.06 -14.51
C GLU A 438 -58.71 0.14 -14.43
N ARG A 439 -59.45 -0.84 -13.89
CA ARG A 439 -60.92 -0.78 -13.78
C ARG A 439 -61.37 0.22 -12.73
N SER A 440 -60.64 0.33 -11.62
CA SER A 440 -60.93 1.27 -10.53
C SER A 440 -60.89 2.72 -11.03
N THR A 441 -59.91 3.09 -11.85
CA THR A 441 -59.77 4.41 -12.47
C THR A 441 -60.91 4.72 -13.46
N LYS A 442 -61.38 3.74 -14.22
CA LYS A 442 -62.54 3.90 -15.14
C LYS A 442 -63.84 4.19 -14.39
N ARG A 443 -64.02 3.64 -13.18
CA ARG A 443 -65.21 3.90 -12.32
C ARG A 443 -65.19 5.30 -11.70
N VAL A 444 -64.02 5.81 -11.30
CA VAL A 444 -63.88 7.20 -10.79
C VAL A 444 -64.28 8.22 -11.86
N ARG A 445 -63.86 8.04 -13.11
CA ARG A 445 -64.26 8.90 -14.25
C ARG A 445 -65.77 8.90 -14.51
N LYS A 446 -66.47 7.77 -14.34
CA LYS A 446 -67.93 7.70 -14.52
C LYS A 446 -68.72 8.44 -13.43
N ARG A 447 -68.17 8.60 -12.23
CA ARG A 447 -68.83 9.31 -11.12
C ARG A 447 -68.71 10.84 -11.21
N SER A 448 -67.62 11.37 -11.77
CA SER A 448 -67.45 12.83 -11.91
C SER A 448 -68.24 13.47 -13.05
N GLY A 449 -68.85 12.67 -13.95
CA GLY A 449 -69.63 13.16 -15.10
C GLY A 449 -71.14 13.32 -14.86
N ARG A 450 -71.64 13.13 -13.63
CA ARG A 450 -73.09 13.18 -13.32
C ARG A 450 -73.39 14.16 -12.20
N SER A 451 -73.19 15.45 -12.47
CA SER A 451 -73.81 16.54 -11.71
C SER A 451 -73.99 17.75 -12.63
N GLU A 452 -74.98 17.69 -13.52
CA GLU A 452 -75.51 18.88 -14.18
C GLU A 452 -76.83 19.29 -13.52
N SER A 453 -76.91 20.60 -13.31
CA SER A 453 -77.80 21.39 -12.48
C SER A 453 -79.29 21.28 -12.87
N LYS A 454 -80.15 21.14 -11.86
CA LYS A 454 -81.53 21.66 -11.88
C LYS A 454 -81.68 22.59 -10.68
N TYR A 455 -81.64 23.89 -10.93
CA TYR A 455 -82.19 24.87 -10.01
C TYR A 455 -83.16 25.80 -10.75
N ASP A 456 -84.40 25.75 -10.28
CA ASP A 456 -85.54 26.57 -10.65
C ASP A 456 -85.27 28.07 -10.43
N VAL A 457 -85.68 28.87 -11.40
CA VAL A 457 -85.77 30.33 -11.28
C VAL A 457 -87.13 30.67 -10.64
N LYS A 458 -87.11 31.15 -9.40
CA LYS A 458 -88.21 31.96 -8.86
C LYS A 458 -87.79 33.43 -8.84
N MET A 459 -88.47 34.21 -9.67
CA MET A 459 -88.46 35.67 -9.62
C MET A 459 -89.16 36.15 -8.33
N SER A 460 -88.60 37.20 -7.73
CA SER A 460 -89.32 38.09 -6.80
C SER A 460 -88.84 39.51 -7.07
N ASN A 461 -89.72 40.31 -7.67
CA ASN A 461 -89.68 41.76 -7.64
C ASN A 461 -90.18 42.24 -6.27
N GLY A 462 -89.63 43.33 -5.75
CA GLY A 462 -90.13 44.07 -4.59
C GLY A 462 -89.04 44.41 -3.60
#